data_AF-A0AAV5WQQ2-F1
#
_entry.id   AF-A0AAV5WQQ2-F1
#
_cell.length_a   1.000
_cell.length_b   1.000
_cell.length_c   1.000
_cell.angle_alpha   90.00
_cell.angle_beta   90.00
_cell.angle_gamma   90.00
#
_symmetry.space_group_name_H-M   'P 1'
#
loop_
_entity.id
_entity.type
_entity.pdbx_description
1 polymer ?
#
loop_
_entity_poly.entity_id
_entity_poly.type
_entity_poly.pdbx_seq_one_letter_code
_entity_poly.pdbx_strand_id
1 'polypeptide(L)'
;VSPPSRPSPPPSTTLSPPHPLSYLNYCHMSTSPPVDRLPYPTTNPHDLPVLRAAVGAALAFAALLRVSELVSLRWDDLNWSEGRLGVRLPIKPDSFRQDLTQLCSRAGVERITPHQLRAGGAMDSIRRGTPIEAVQRRGR
;
A
#
# COMPACT_ATOMS: atom_id res chain seq x y z
N VAL A 1 -3.50 -28.44 58.94
CA VAL A 1 -2.54 -27.65 58.15
C VAL A 1 -3.21 -27.32 56.83
N SER A 2 -3.72 -26.09 56.68
CA SER A 2 -4.45 -25.65 55.50
C SER A 2 -3.49 -25.20 54.39
N PRO A 3 -3.80 -25.39 53.10
CA PRO A 3 -2.92 -24.98 52.01
C PRO A 3 -2.90 -23.45 51.84
N PRO A 4 -1.79 -22.85 51.35
CA PRO A 4 -1.68 -21.42 51.18
C PRO A 4 -2.55 -20.92 50.00
N SER A 5 -3.25 -19.81 50.24
CA SER A 5 -4.10 -19.13 49.26
C SER A 5 -3.30 -18.59 48.08
N ARG A 6 -3.74 -18.91 46.85
CA ARG A 6 -3.13 -18.46 45.59
C ARG A 6 -3.40 -16.96 45.38
N PRO A 7 -2.42 -16.14 44.98
CA PRO A 7 -2.67 -14.73 44.67
C PRO A 7 -3.53 -14.59 43.40
N SER A 8 -4.50 -13.69 43.45
CA SER A 8 -5.41 -13.34 42.35
C SER A 8 -4.63 -12.78 41.15
N PRO A 9 -4.99 -13.12 39.90
CA PRO A 9 -4.40 -12.48 38.73
C PRO A 9 -4.78 -10.99 38.68
N PRO A 10 -3.90 -10.09 38.18
CA PRO A 10 -4.26 -8.70 37.97
C PRO A 10 -5.37 -8.59 36.92
N PRO A 11 -6.21 -7.54 36.96
CA PRO A 11 -7.30 -7.37 36.02
C PRO A 11 -6.76 -7.30 34.60
N SER A 12 -7.34 -8.09 33.70
CA SER A 12 -7.08 -8.03 32.27
C SER A 12 -7.40 -6.62 31.77
N THR A 13 -6.36 -5.81 31.57
CA THR A 13 -6.50 -4.53 30.85
C THR A 13 -6.84 -4.88 29.41
N THR A 14 -8.13 -4.83 29.08
CA THR A 14 -8.63 -4.91 27.70
C THR A 14 -8.03 -3.73 26.93
N LEU A 15 -6.90 -3.95 26.27
CA LEU A 15 -6.40 -3.03 25.25
C LEU A 15 -7.42 -3.05 24.11
N SER A 16 -8.27 -2.03 24.08
CA SER A 16 -9.07 -1.71 22.90
C SER A 16 -8.11 -1.51 21.70
N PRO A 17 -8.40 -2.09 20.52
CA PRO A 17 -7.56 -1.86 19.35
C PRO A 17 -7.53 -0.36 19.04
N PRO A 18 -6.35 0.23 18.74
CA PRO A 18 -6.26 1.65 18.46
C PRO A 18 -7.04 1.97 17.18
N HIS A 19 -7.77 3.08 17.21
CA HIS A 19 -8.51 3.62 16.08
C HIS A 19 -7.60 3.75 14.84
N PRO A 20 -8.03 3.38 13.63
CA PRO A 20 -7.20 3.36 12.42
C PRO A 20 -6.57 4.71 12.05
N LEU A 21 -7.09 5.82 12.60
CA LEU A 21 -6.58 7.18 12.39
C LEU A 21 -5.37 7.54 13.29
N SER A 22 -5.05 6.74 14.30
CA SER A 22 -3.87 6.98 15.16
C SER A 22 -2.55 6.84 14.41
N TYR A 23 -2.51 6.06 13.32
CA TYR A 23 -1.35 5.93 12.45
C TYR A 23 -1.07 7.19 11.62
N LEU A 24 -2.08 7.99 11.28
CA LEU A 24 -1.90 9.20 10.47
C LEU A 24 -1.25 10.34 11.26
N ASN A 25 -1.42 10.38 12.58
CA ASN A 25 -0.77 11.38 13.44
C ASN A 25 0.73 11.16 13.62
N TYR A 26 1.24 9.96 13.32
CA TYR A 26 2.66 9.66 13.47
C TYR A 26 3.53 10.31 12.38
N CYS A 27 2.95 10.66 11.24
CA CYS A 27 3.69 11.19 10.08
C CYS A 27 3.98 12.71 10.15
N HIS A 28 3.47 13.45 11.15
CA HIS A 28 3.61 14.91 11.19
C HIS A 28 4.71 15.44 12.14
N MET A 29 5.42 14.58 12.87
CA MET A 29 6.49 15.03 13.78
C MET A 29 7.85 14.57 13.27
N SER A 30 8.54 15.50 12.61
CA SER A 30 9.94 15.44 12.23
C SER A 30 10.85 15.29 13.45
N THR A 31 11.10 14.05 13.87
CA THR A 31 12.33 13.61 14.55
C THR A 31 12.46 12.11 14.35
N SER A 32 13.55 11.67 13.74
CA SER A 32 13.88 10.26 13.50
C SER A 32 13.75 9.41 14.77
N PRO A 33 12.90 8.37 14.81
CA PRO A 33 12.89 7.46 15.94
C PRO A 33 14.07 6.45 15.83
N PRO A 34 14.58 5.95 16.95
CA PRO A 34 15.57 4.87 16.95
C PRO A 34 14.98 3.62 16.29
N VAL A 35 15.76 2.98 15.42
CA VAL A 35 15.37 1.88 14.53
C VAL A 35 14.82 0.66 15.31
N ASP A 36 15.05 0.57 16.62
CA ASP A 36 14.66 -0.55 17.48
C ASP A 36 13.18 -0.56 17.93
N ARG A 37 12.36 0.42 17.54
CA ARG A 37 10.94 0.50 17.94
C ARG A 37 9.97 0.73 16.78
N LEU A 38 10.28 0.26 15.58
CA LEU A 38 9.19 -0.01 14.64
C LEU A 38 8.51 -1.30 15.12
N PRO A 39 7.22 -1.28 15.50
CA PRO A 39 6.50 -2.54 15.61
C PRO A 39 6.60 -3.16 14.22
N TYR A 40 7.35 -4.26 14.09
CA TYR A 40 7.22 -5.12 12.91
C TYR A 40 5.73 -5.30 12.73
N PRO A 41 5.14 -4.89 11.59
CA PRO A 41 3.72 -5.10 11.41
C PRO A 41 3.56 -6.60 11.61
N THR A 42 2.76 -6.98 12.61
CA THR A 42 2.37 -8.36 12.81
C THR A 42 1.44 -8.65 11.64
N THR A 43 2.00 -8.78 10.44
CA THR A 43 1.22 -8.95 9.22
C THR A 43 0.57 -10.29 9.37
N ASN A 44 -0.73 -10.28 9.64
CA ASN A 44 -1.56 -11.41 9.32
C ASN A 44 -1.19 -11.81 7.87
N PRO A 45 -0.87 -13.08 7.59
CA PRO A 45 -0.45 -13.50 6.25
C PRO A 45 -1.47 -13.11 5.16
N HIS A 46 -2.72 -12.85 5.52
CA HIS A 46 -3.78 -12.34 4.64
C HIS A 46 -3.70 -10.83 4.33
N ASP A 47 -2.87 -10.05 5.02
CA ASP A 47 -2.70 -8.62 4.78
C ASP A 47 -1.61 -8.30 3.77
N LEU A 48 -0.64 -9.20 3.56
CA LEU A 48 0.43 -9.00 2.58
C LEU A 48 -0.08 -8.84 1.13
N PRO A 49 -1.04 -9.66 0.64
CA PRO A 49 -1.63 -9.47 -0.69
C PRO A 49 -2.35 -8.12 -0.83
N VAL A 50 -3.02 -7.68 0.23
CA VAL A 50 -3.79 -6.43 0.25
C VAL A 50 -2.86 -5.22 0.29
N LEU A 51 -1.80 -5.27 1.08
CA LEU A 51 -0.75 -4.25 1.07
C LEU A 51 -0.06 -4.18 -0.30
N ARG A 52 0.27 -5.33 -0.88
CA ARG A 52 0.83 -5.42 -2.23
C ARG A 52 -0.09 -4.81 -3.29
N ALA A 53 -1.39 -5.10 -3.21
CA ALA A 53 -2.39 -4.49 -4.08
C ALA A 53 -2.52 -2.98 -3.87
N ALA A 54 -2.48 -2.50 -2.62
CA ALA A 54 -2.60 -1.08 -2.32
C ALA A 54 -1.41 -0.29 -2.85
N VAL A 55 -0.19 -0.75 -2.58
CA VAL A 55 1.05 -0.16 -3.11
C VAL A 55 1.05 -0.24 -4.64
N GLY A 56 0.68 -1.38 -5.20
CA GLY A 56 0.61 -1.56 -6.65
C GLY A 56 -0.44 -0.68 -7.32
N ALA A 57 -1.61 -0.49 -6.71
CA ALA A 57 -2.66 0.41 -7.19
C ALA A 57 -2.20 1.87 -7.15
N ALA A 58 -1.52 2.29 -6.08
CA ALA A 58 -0.96 3.63 -5.97
C ALA A 58 0.10 3.90 -7.06
N LEU A 59 1.00 2.94 -7.32
CA LEU A 59 1.99 3.05 -8.38
C LEU A 59 1.35 3.05 -9.78
N ALA A 60 0.38 2.17 -10.04
CA ALA A 60 -0.34 2.14 -11.31
C ALA A 60 -1.10 3.44 -11.58
N PHE A 61 -1.68 4.04 -10.53
CA PHE A 61 -2.38 5.32 -10.63
C PHE A 61 -1.41 6.49 -10.83
N ALA A 62 -0.34 6.58 -10.04
CA ALA A 62 0.57 7.72 -10.07
C ALA A 62 1.52 7.72 -11.28
N ALA A 63 2.04 6.55 -11.64
CA ALA A 63 3.01 6.38 -12.73
C ALA A 63 2.37 5.89 -14.04
N LEU A 64 1.05 5.69 -14.07
CA LEU A 64 0.30 5.23 -15.26
C LEU A 64 0.80 3.89 -15.80
N LEU A 65 1.20 2.99 -14.91
CA LEU A 65 1.75 1.69 -15.29
C LEU A 65 0.66 0.74 -15.77
N ARG A 66 0.99 -0.06 -16.79
CA ARG A 66 0.24 -1.28 -17.10
C ARG A 66 0.51 -2.32 -16.01
N VAL A 67 -0.42 -3.25 -15.82
CA VAL A 67 -0.23 -4.32 -14.82
C VAL A 67 1.04 -5.10 -15.06
N SER A 68 1.33 -5.39 -16.33
CA SER A 68 2.49 -6.15 -16.74
C SER A 68 3.80 -5.42 -16.48
N GLU A 69 3.79 -4.08 -16.46
CA GLU A 69 4.92 -3.23 -16.11
C GLU A 69 5.09 -3.19 -14.60
N LEU A 70 3.99 -3.01 -13.88
CA LEU A 70 3.95 -2.98 -12.42
C LEU A 70 4.49 -4.29 -11.80
N VAL A 71 4.09 -5.45 -12.31
CA VAL A 71 4.61 -6.74 -11.79
C VAL A 71 6.04 -7.04 -12.21
N SER A 72 6.53 -6.37 -13.26
CA SER A 72 7.90 -6.51 -13.73
C SER A 72 8.88 -5.58 -13.02
N LEU A 73 8.39 -4.64 -12.21
CA LEU A 73 9.22 -3.70 -11.48
C LEU A 73 10.21 -4.42 -10.58
N ARG A 74 11.49 -4.08 -10.74
CA ARG A 74 12.56 -4.53 -9.86
C ARG A 74 13.02 -3.39 -8.98
N TRP A 75 13.70 -3.76 -7.91
CA TRP A 75 14.34 -2.79 -7.03
C TRP A 75 15.34 -1.91 -7.78
N ASP A 76 16.09 -2.49 -8.73
CA ASP A 76 17.06 -1.77 -9.56
C ASP A 76 16.43 -0.76 -10.53
N ASP A 77 15.11 -0.82 -10.74
CA ASP A 77 14.41 0.14 -11.58
C ASP A 77 14.04 1.42 -10.80
N LEU A 78 14.29 1.47 -9.49
CA LEU A 78 14.01 2.63 -8.63
C LEU A 78 15.26 3.53 -8.51
N ASN A 79 15.18 4.74 -9.08
CA ASN A 79 16.18 5.78 -8.85
C ASN A 79 15.67 6.74 -7.76
N TRP A 80 16.09 6.48 -6.52
CA TRP A 80 15.69 7.27 -5.34
C TRP A 80 16.21 8.71 -5.36
N SER A 81 17.41 8.94 -5.89
CA SER A 81 17.99 10.28 -5.97
C SER A 81 17.23 11.21 -6.91
N GLU A 82 16.66 10.67 -7.99
CA GLU A 82 15.89 11.45 -8.97
C GLU A 82 14.38 11.31 -8.79
N GLY A 83 13.92 10.49 -7.83
CA GLY A 83 12.51 10.17 -7.64
C GLY A 83 11.87 9.54 -8.89
N ARG A 84 12.64 8.74 -9.63
CA ARG A 84 12.24 8.18 -10.93
C ARG A 84 12.08 6.67 -10.88
N LEU A 85 11.11 6.19 -11.64
CA LEU A 85 10.81 4.78 -11.84
C LEU A 85 11.12 4.40 -13.29
N GLY A 86 12.07 3.49 -13.49
CA GLY A 86 12.30 2.80 -14.75
C GLY A 86 11.29 1.66 -14.93
N VAL A 87 10.89 1.41 -16.17
CA VAL A 87 9.93 0.33 -16.46
C VAL A 87 10.55 -0.60 -17.51
N ARG A 88 10.60 -1.89 -17.21
CA ARG A 88 11.08 -2.95 -18.12
C ARG A 88 9.94 -3.88 -18.55
N LEU A 89 10.23 -4.71 -19.56
CA LEU A 89 9.29 -5.50 -20.37
C LEU A 89 8.11 -6.16 -19.61
N PRO A 90 6.94 -6.26 -20.26
CA PRO A 90 5.71 -6.72 -19.63
C PRO A 90 5.72 -8.23 -19.32
N ILE A 91 5.34 -8.63 -18.09
CA ILE A 91 5.06 -10.02 -17.68
C ILE A 91 3.54 -10.22 -17.51
N LYS A 92 3.03 -11.44 -17.72
CA LYS A 92 1.60 -11.78 -17.52
C LYS A 92 1.22 -11.73 -16.03
N PRO A 93 0.25 -10.90 -15.61
CA PRO A 93 -0.05 -10.72 -14.19
C PRO A 93 -1.47 -11.17 -13.82
N ASP A 94 -1.64 -12.46 -13.47
CA ASP A 94 -2.93 -12.97 -13.02
C ASP A 94 -3.17 -12.73 -11.52
N SER A 95 -2.13 -12.82 -10.68
CA SER A 95 -2.25 -12.67 -9.22
C SER A 95 -2.59 -11.24 -8.78
N PHE A 96 -2.06 -10.22 -9.45
CA PHE A 96 -2.34 -8.82 -9.07
C PHE A 96 -3.83 -8.45 -9.26
N ARG A 97 -4.48 -9.01 -10.28
CA ARG A 97 -5.89 -8.73 -10.57
C ARG A 97 -6.81 -9.28 -9.47
N GLN A 98 -6.44 -10.43 -8.92
CA GLN A 98 -7.13 -11.06 -7.80
C GLN A 98 -6.95 -10.24 -6.52
N ASP A 99 -5.71 -9.86 -6.20
CA ASP A 99 -5.42 -9.04 -5.01
C ASP A 99 -6.10 -7.67 -5.08
N LEU A 100 -6.13 -7.03 -6.26
CA LEU A 100 -6.85 -5.77 -6.46
C LEU A 100 -8.36 -5.92 -6.25
N THR A 101 -8.93 -7.03 -6.71
CA THR A 101 -10.35 -7.33 -6.47
C THR A 101 -10.63 -7.47 -4.98
N GLN A 102 -9.76 -8.19 -4.26
CA GLN A 102 -9.87 -8.36 -2.82
C GLN A 102 -9.72 -7.01 -2.07
N LEU A 103 -8.81 -6.15 -2.52
CA LEU A 103 -8.65 -4.80 -1.98
C LEU A 103 -9.93 -3.97 -2.17
N CYS A 104 -10.53 -3.98 -3.37
CA CYS A 104 -11.79 -3.27 -3.62
C CYS A 104 -12.92 -3.78 -2.70
N SER A 105 -13.05 -5.11 -2.56
CA SER A 105 -14.04 -5.71 -1.66
C SER A 105 -13.82 -5.31 -0.20
N ARG A 106 -12.57 -5.29 0.29
CA ARG A 106 -12.25 -4.85 1.66
C ARG A 106 -12.50 -3.36 1.88
N ALA A 107 -12.26 -2.54 0.86
CA ALA A 107 -12.48 -1.10 0.91
C ALA A 107 -13.96 -0.71 0.72
N GLY A 108 -14.86 -1.67 0.43
CA GLY A 108 -16.27 -1.39 0.18
C GLY A 108 -16.54 -0.58 -1.08
N VAL A 109 -15.62 -0.64 -2.05
CA VAL A 109 -15.73 0.08 -3.33
C VAL A 109 -16.06 -0.88 -4.47
N GLU A 110 -16.71 -0.35 -5.51
CA GLU A 110 -16.94 -1.11 -6.73
C GLU A 110 -15.61 -1.62 -7.31
N ARG A 111 -15.63 -2.80 -7.93
CA ARG A 111 -14.44 -3.43 -8.50
C ARG A 111 -13.80 -2.53 -9.56
N ILE A 112 -12.58 -2.08 -9.30
CA ILE A 112 -11.78 -1.30 -10.24
C ILE A 112 -10.82 -2.22 -10.98
N THR A 113 -10.84 -2.18 -12.31
CA THR A 113 -9.84 -2.87 -13.14
C THR A 113 -8.55 -2.07 -13.22
N PRO A 114 -7.39 -2.71 -13.44
CA PRO A 114 -6.15 -1.95 -13.58
C PRO A 114 -6.13 -0.97 -14.76
N HIS A 115 -6.91 -1.24 -15.82
CA HIS A 115 -7.07 -0.30 -16.92
C HIS A 115 -7.84 0.96 -16.48
N GLN A 116 -8.87 0.80 -15.65
CA GLN A 116 -9.60 1.93 -15.05
C GLN A 116 -8.71 2.72 -14.07
N LEU A 117 -7.84 2.07 -13.29
CA LEU A 117 -6.87 2.79 -12.46
C LEU A 117 -5.93 3.66 -13.31
N ARG A 118 -5.41 3.10 -14.40
CA ARG A 118 -4.54 3.82 -15.34
C ARG A 118 -5.25 5.00 -16.01
N ALA A 119 -6.48 4.78 -16.50
CA ALA A 119 -7.29 5.84 -17.08
C ALA A 119 -7.62 6.93 -16.06
N GLY A 120 -7.99 6.53 -14.84
CA GLY A 120 -8.25 7.43 -13.71
C GLY A 120 -7.05 8.30 -13.37
N GLY A 121 -5.86 7.72 -13.28
CA GLY A 121 -4.62 8.46 -13.01
C GLY A 121 -4.27 9.47 -14.10
N ALA A 122 -4.48 9.09 -15.37
CA ALA A 122 -4.25 10.00 -16.50
C ALA A 122 -5.23 11.19 -16.44
N MET A 123 -6.51 10.92 -16.17
CA MET A 123 -7.55 11.95 -16.05
C MET A 123 -7.31 12.86 -14.83
N ASP A 124 -6.87 12.32 -13.69
CA ASP A 124 -6.52 13.11 -12.51
C ASP A 124 -5.31 14.01 -12.79
N SER A 125 -4.30 13.51 -13.50
CA SER A 125 -3.13 14.30 -13.92
C SER A 125 -3.53 15.49 -14.80
N ILE A 126 -4.42 15.27 -15.78
CA ILE A 126 -4.95 16.34 -16.65
C ILE A 126 -5.77 17.33 -15.83
N ARG A 127 -6.64 16.84 -14.95
CA ARG A 127 -7.46 17.68 -14.05
C ARG A 127 -6.61 18.61 -13.18
N ARG A 128 -5.44 18.14 -12.73
CA ARG A 128 -4.45 18.92 -11.96
C ARG A 128 -3.62 19.88 -12.80
N GLY A 129 -3.87 19.98 -14.11
CA GLY A 129 -3.17 20.89 -15.01
C GLY A 129 -1.90 20.32 -15.64
N THR A 130 -1.66 19.01 -15.55
CA THR A 130 -0.53 18.40 -16.28
C THR A 130 -0.82 18.45 -17.78
N PRO A 131 0.10 18.98 -18.62
CA PRO A 131 -0.09 19.01 -20.06
C PRO A 131 -0.33 17.61 -20.63
N ILE A 132 -1.28 17.48 -21.56
CA ILE A 132 -1.66 16.19 -22.16
C ILE A 132 -0.46 15.46 -22.75
N GLU A 133 0.45 16.18 -23.42
CA GLU A 133 1.68 15.63 -23.99
C GLU A 133 2.60 15.01 -22.94
N ALA A 134 2.66 15.61 -21.74
CA ALA A 134 3.43 15.08 -20.62
C ALA A 134 2.79 13.80 -20.04
N VAL A 135 1.46 13.74 -20.01
CA VAL A 135 0.72 12.53 -19.60
C VAL A 135 0.89 11.41 -20.61
N GLN A 136 0.80 11.71 -21.91
CA GLN A 136 1.02 10.75 -22.99
C GLN A 136 2.43 10.17 -22.98
N ARG A 137 3.47 10.97 -22.69
CA ARG A 137 4.85 10.48 -22.56
C ARG A 137 5.03 9.46 -21.43
N ARG A 138 4.24 9.54 -20.36
CA ARG A 138 4.25 8.57 -19.24
C ARG A 138 3.52 7.28 -19.58
N GLY A 139 2.49 7.36 -20.43
CA GLY A 139 1.64 6.23 -20.80
C GLY A 139 2.14 5.38 -21.98
N ARG A 140 3.32 5.69 -22.54
CA ARG A 140 3.88 4.96 -23.69
C ARG A 140 4.51 3.66 -23.25
#